data_AF-A0A1I8BLV4-F1
#
_entry.id   AF-A0A1I8BLV4-F1
#
_cell.length_a   1.000
_cell.length_b   1.000
_cell.length_c   1.000
_cell.angle_alpha   90.00
_cell.angle_beta   90.00
_cell.angle_gamma   90.00
#
_symmetry.space_group_name_H-M   'P 1'
#
loop_
_entity.id
_entity.type
_entity.pdbx_description
1 polymer ?
#
loop_
_entity_poly.entity_id
_entity_poly.type
_entity_poly.pdbx_seq_one_letter_code
_entity_poly.pdbx_strand_id
1 'polypeptide(L)'
;MVHILFDTSAVGYDDFIQTPLIIQEGSGLEGSSNTYNYFKGASPFQRGYGLQGGAGIGDVLRGLWRFFLPLVRRVGTTVSAEALNTGQRVLERVNQGENIKEALTSEGKKGIDTLLEKGGLPKQFGSGGPRKNSINSITNALDFFQIPPTNVSISSSKVFEILPSNPLTDTPYHFKIHSSQNYIDLSKCYLFTEFRIRKEDANGLLVNLVATDNVAPIQLIGHTFINNMRISINGREVFNSNSLMAYKSYLSHELSFSTGAKSSHLSVAGHYGDKGLSLESGDGYTARKARFASSTTAQFMAKIDADLFNQPLYLINHCEIDIEILPNESKFVLIAPANAGIAQTTRYHFEVVSCKLYVKKVDIMDGLALDIAKKLDIRPARYAIRKTMMKPLFISQGRYEFNADLHMNHFSRTRGPKEIAKYEATHSTVKASLAERAIRNLKQRLYRYFSQNHKLNWTDILPKIIEGINKSFCRVHGMRPIDVNFKNAQKVWKKIYGNIFSNKKRKGNRNSKKLIM
;
A
#
# COMPACT_ATOMS: atom_id res chain seq x y z
N MET A 1 -13.86 25.37 6.79
CA MET A 1 -13.60 24.15 6.01
C MET A 1 -14.09 24.44 4.60
N VAL A 2 -13.18 24.68 3.64
CA VAL A 2 -13.59 25.05 2.27
C VAL A 2 -13.98 23.75 1.56
N HIS A 3 -15.28 23.54 1.39
CA HIS A 3 -15.80 22.46 0.57
C HIS A 3 -15.48 22.78 -0.89
N ILE A 4 -14.58 21.99 -1.48
CA ILE A 4 -14.42 21.96 -2.93
C ILE A 4 -15.56 21.09 -3.45
N LEU A 5 -16.53 21.70 -4.13
CA LEU A 5 -17.60 20.99 -4.82
C LEU A 5 -16.99 20.20 -5.98
N PHE A 6 -17.09 18.87 -5.91
CA PHE A 6 -16.56 17.96 -6.92
C PHE A 6 -17.74 17.37 -7.70
N ASP A 7 -17.92 17.83 -8.94
CA ASP A 7 -18.94 17.32 -9.85
C ASP A 7 -18.42 16.09 -10.59
N THR A 8 -19.10 14.96 -10.41
CA THR A 8 -18.72 13.69 -11.03
C THR A 8 -19.35 13.50 -12.41
N SER A 9 -20.30 14.37 -12.80
CA SER A 9 -20.93 14.33 -14.12
C SER A 9 -20.11 15.02 -15.22
N ALA A 10 -19.17 15.89 -14.83
CA ALA A 10 -18.30 16.64 -15.73
C ALA A 10 -16.92 16.00 -15.98
N VAL A 11 -16.69 14.77 -15.49
CA VAL A 11 -15.43 14.04 -15.71
C VAL A 11 -15.69 12.86 -16.64
N GLY A 12 -15.89 13.18 -17.91
CA GLY A 12 -15.65 12.26 -19.02
C GLY A 12 -14.17 12.26 -19.38
N TYR A 13 -13.63 11.14 -19.85
CA TYR A 13 -12.23 11.03 -20.29
C TYR A 13 -11.89 11.91 -21.51
N ASP A 14 -12.89 12.59 -22.10
CA ASP A 14 -12.84 13.19 -23.44
C ASP A 14 -12.81 14.73 -23.45
N ASP A 15 -13.04 15.43 -22.33
CA ASP A 15 -13.20 16.90 -22.30
C ASP A 15 -11.89 17.72 -22.30
N PHE A 16 -10.74 17.07 -22.52
CA PHE A 16 -9.44 17.77 -22.60
C PHE A 16 -9.12 18.41 -23.96
N ILE A 17 -10.09 18.48 -24.88
CA ILE A 17 -9.89 19.04 -26.22
C ILE A 17 -11.00 20.04 -26.55
N GLN A 18 -10.86 21.29 -26.10
CA GLN A 18 -11.15 22.53 -26.86
C GLN A 18 -11.32 23.76 -25.93
N THR A 19 -10.28 24.62 -25.92
CA THR A 19 -10.28 26.11 -25.99
C THR A 19 -11.34 26.98 -25.26
N PRO A 20 -11.11 28.31 -25.07
CA PRO A 20 -9.93 29.04 -24.58
C PRO A 20 -10.30 29.99 -23.41
N LEU A 21 -9.37 30.29 -22.50
CA LEU A 21 -9.61 31.28 -21.43
C LEU A 21 -8.96 32.63 -21.72
N ILE A 22 -9.78 33.65 -21.44
CA ILE A 22 -9.57 35.09 -21.52
C ILE A 22 -8.47 35.54 -20.54
N ILE A 23 -7.72 36.54 -20.97
CA ILE A 23 -6.55 37.16 -20.32
C ILE A 23 -7.00 38.03 -19.13
N GLN A 24 -6.29 37.97 -18.01
CA GLN A 24 -6.14 39.14 -17.12
C GLN A 24 -4.77 39.13 -16.41
N GLU A 25 -4.16 40.31 -16.35
CA GLU A 25 -2.75 40.60 -16.01
C GLU A 25 -2.50 40.93 -14.52
N GLY A 26 -1.22 40.90 -14.12
CA GLY A 26 -0.69 41.56 -12.90
C GLY A 26 0.54 40.84 -12.33
N SER A 27 1.78 41.26 -12.64
CA SER A 27 2.67 42.17 -11.86
C SER A 27 3.08 41.62 -10.47
N GLY A 28 4.34 41.43 -10.07
CA GLY A 28 5.69 41.77 -10.56
C GLY A 28 6.69 41.70 -9.38
N LEU A 29 8.00 41.83 -9.68
CA LEU A 29 9.16 42.18 -8.81
C LEU A 29 9.77 41.01 -7.97
N GLU A 30 10.95 40.46 -8.26
CA GLU A 30 12.35 40.93 -8.45
C GLU A 30 13.17 41.21 -7.18
N GLY A 31 14.40 40.67 -7.20
CA GLY A 31 15.54 41.05 -6.34
C GLY A 31 15.96 39.94 -5.36
N SER A 32 17.22 39.62 -5.11
CA SER A 32 18.51 40.10 -5.61
C SER A 32 19.60 39.16 -5.07
N SER A 33 20.76 39.22 -5.71
CA SER A 33 22.04 38.52 -5.51
C SER A 33 22.66 38.61 -4.11
N ASN A 34 23.44 37.59 -3.70
CA ASN A 34 24.89 37.77 -3.50
C ASN A 34 25.66 36.46 -3.18
N THR A 35 26.76 36.30 -3.91
CA THR A 35 27.89 35.37 -3.74
C THR A 35 28.72 35.70 -2.51
N TYR A 36 29.42 34.71 -1.91
CA TYR A 36 30.86 34.79 -1.58
C TYR A 36 31.50 33.41 -1.29
N ASN A 37 32.82 33.37 -1.53
CA ASN A 37 33.75 32.24 -1.57
C ASN A 37 34.36 31.92 -0.18
N TYR A 38 34.76 30.65 0.07
CA TYR A 38 36.18 30.21 0.12
C TYR A 38 36.35 28.84 0.83
N PHE A 39 37.35 28.11 0.35
CA PHE A 39 37.85 26.80 0.81
C PHE A 39 38.59 26.86 2.17
N LYS A 40 38.57 25.74 2.92
CA LYS A 40 39.76 25.03 3.46
C LYS A 40 39.37 23.81 4.33
N GLY A 41 40.18 22.74 4.26
CA GLY A 41 40.19 21.67 5.28
C GLY A 41 40.33 20.26 4.71
N ALA A 42 41.48 19.62 4.94
CA ALA A 42 41.87 18.33 4.38
C ALA A 42 41.21 17.12 5.07
N SER A 43 41.28 15.98 4.35
CA SER A 43 40.75 14.66 4.70
C SER A 43 41.51 13.92 5.80
N PRO A 44 40.81 13.19 6.69
CA PRO A 44 41.35 12.02 7.37
C PRO A 44 41.06 10.74 6.57
N PHE A 45 42.03 9.82 6.64
CA PHE A 45 42.15 8.54 5.95
C PHE A 45 41.18 7.44 6.44
N GLN A 46 41.30 6.25 5.80
CA GLN A 46 40.78 4.91 6.12
C GLN A 46 39.34 4.60 5.64
N ARG A 47 39.02 3.50 4.91
CA ARG A 47 39.65 2.21 4.57
C ARG A 47 39.28 1.87 3.11
N GLY A 48 40.09 1.18 2.31
CA GLY A 48 40.24 -0.28 2.35
C GLY A 48 39.49 -0.91 1.16
N TYR A 49 40.27 -1.36 0.18
CA TYR A 49 39.96 -2.04 -1.08
C TYR A 49 38.58 -2.70 -1.27
N GLY A 50 37.94 -2.35 -2.39
CA GLY A 50 36.87 -3.13 -2.99
C GLY A 50 37.42 -4.41 -3.64
N LEU A 51 36.77 -5.53 -3.32
CA LEU A 51 36.97 -6.81 -3.99
C LEU A 51 36.49 -6.71 -5.45
N GLN A 52 37.44 -6.92 -6.35
CA GLN A 52 37.22 -7.23 -7.75
C GLN A 52 36.55 -8.60 -7.82
N GLY A 53 35.28 -8.64 -8.22
CA GLY A 53 34.57 -9.88 -8.53
C GLY A 53 35.14 -10.50 -9.79
N GLY A 54 36.17 -11.33 -9.61
CA GLY A 54 36.53 -12.40 -10.53
C GLY A 54 36.22 -13.72 -9.85
N ALA A 55 35.64 -14.67 -10.58
CA ALA A 55 35.39 -16.03 -10.11
C ALA A 55 36.73 -16.76 -9.88
N GLY A 56 37.40 -16.44 -8.78
CA GLY A 56 38.57 -17.16 -8.32
C GLY A 56 38.17 -18.39 -7.51
N ILE A 57 39.08 -19.35 -7.43
CA ILE A 57 38.99 -20.58 -6.61
C ILE A 57 38.48 -20.31 -5.18
N GLY A 58 38.79 -19.14 -4.60
CA GLY A 58 38.32 -18.73 -3.27
C GLY A 58 36.81 -18.53 -3.14
N ASP A 59 36.09 -18.13 -4.20
CA ASP A 59 34.63 -17.99 -4.15
C ASP A 59 33.91 -19.33 -4.33
N VAL A 60 34.54 -20.27 -5.06
CA VAL A 60 34.09 -21.68 -5.17
C VAL A 60 34.23 -22.38 -3.83
N LEU A 61 35.40 -22.26 -3.18
CA LEU A 61 35.63 -22.80 -1.84
C LEU A 61 34.71 -22.16 -0.80
N ARG A 62 34.42 -20.86 -0.92
CA ARG A 62 33.46 -20.17 -0.04
C ARG A 62 32.01 -20.62 -0.26
N GLY A 63 31.61 -20.87 -1.50
CA GLY A 63 30.29 -21.43 -1.84
C GLY A 63 30.12 -22.87 -1.32
N LEU A 64 31.14 -23.70 -1.50
CA LEU A 64 31.21 -25.07 -1.01
C LEU A 64 31.23 -25.09 0.53
N TRP A 65 32.00 -24.22 1.18
CA TRP A 65 32.03 -24.08 2.63
C TRP A 65 30.67 -23.66 3.21
N ARG A 66 29.95 -22.73 2.57
CA ARG A 66 28.59 -22.33 3.00
C ARG A 66 27.56 -23.47 2.87
N PHE A 67 27.76 -24.36 1.91
CA PHE A 67 26.89 -25.51 1.68
C PHE A 67 27.11 -26.61 2.73
N PHE A 68 28.36 -26.85 3.16
CA PHE A 68 28.68 -27.85 4.19
C PHE A 68 28.65 -27.33 5.63
N LEU A 69 28.77 -26.02 5.86
CA LEU A 69 28.75 -25.39 7.20
C LEU A 69 27.59 -25.88 8.11
N PRO A 70 26.34 -26.02 7.60
CA PRO A 70 25.21 -26.46 8.43
C PRO A 70 25.31 -27.93 8.86
N LEU A 71 25.97 -28.77 8.06
CA LEU A 71 26.17 -30.20 8.33
C LEU A 71 27.37 -30.40 9.28
N VAL A 72 28.49 -29.71 9.03
CA VAL A 72 29.69 -29.78 9.87
C VAL A 72 29.42 -29.30 11.30
N ARG A 73 28.62 -28.24 11.47
CA ARG A 73 28.20 -27.74 12.80
C ARG A 73 27.31 -28.72 13.58
N ARG A 74 26.73 -29.72 12.94
CA ARG A 74 25.84 -30.72 13.58
C ARG A 74 26.56 -32.02 13.94
N VAL A 75 27.69 -32.37 13.31
CA VAL A 75 28.25 -33.75 13.36
C VAL A 75 29.72 -33.82 13.83
N GLY A 76 30.46 -32.71 13.98
CA GLY A 76 31.77 -32.70 14.66
C GLY A 76 33.01 -33.04 13.80
N THR A 77 34.17 -33.20 14.44
CA THR A 77 35.54 -33.10 13.85
C THR A 77 35.96 -34.22 12.89
N THR A 78 35.30 -35.37 12.90
CA THR A 78 35.58 -36.48 11.96
C THR A 78 35.07 -36.20 10.54
N VAL A 79 34.17 -35.23 10.40
CA VAL A 79 33.44 -34.90 9.17
C VAL A 79 34.12 -33.75 8.38
N SER A 80 34.95 -32.94 9.04
CA SER A 80 35.69 -31.85 8.39
C SER A 80 36.76 -32.32 7.40
N ALA A 81 37.38 -33.48 7.64
CA ALA A 81 38.38 -34.05 6.73
C ALA A 81 37.76 -34.47 5.39
N GLU A 82 36.56 -35.04 5.42
CA GLU A 82 35.87 -35.48 4.20
C GLU A 82 35.34 -34.28 3.38
N ALA A 83 34.85 -33.22 4.04
CA ALA A 83 34.49 -31.97 3.37
C ALA A 83 35.71 -31.30 2.68
N LEU A 84 36.91 -31.38 3.28
CA LEU A 84 38.15 -30.91 2.66
C LEU A 84 38.55 -31.78 1.45
N ASN A 85 38.43 -33.10 1.55
CA ASN A 85 38.72 -34.03 0.46
C ASN A 85 37.75 -33.88 -0.73
N THR A 86 36.49 -33.53 -0.47
CA THR A 86 35.52 -33.19 -1.55
C THR A 86 35.85 -31.85 -2.20
N GLY A 87 36.31 -30.87 -1.43
CA GLY A 87 36.84 -29.61 -1.94
C GLY A 87 38.05 -29.81 -2.87
N GLN A 88 39.00 -30.68 -2.49
CA GLN A 88 40.15 -31.03 -3.33
C GLN A 88 39.74 -31.69 -4.65
N ARG A 89 38.81 -32.67 -4.60
CA ARG A 89 38.29 -33.35 -5.80
C ARG A 89 37.60 -32.40 -6.79
N VAL A 90 36.85 -31.42 -6.29
CA VAL A 90 36.24 -30.36 -7.13
C VAL A 90 37.32 -29.50 -7.80
N LEU A 91 38.37 -29.12 -7.05
CA LEU A 91 39.47 -28.32 -7.59
C LEU A 91 40.27 -29.08 -8.65
N GLU A 92 40.49 -30.37 -8.46
CA GLU A 92 41.22 -31.23 -9.40
C GLU A 92 40.49 -31.34 -10.73
N ARG A 93 39.15 -31.50 -10.71
CA ARG A 93 38.32 -31.53 -11.93
C ARG A 93 38.21 -30.19 -12.64
N VAL A 94 38.14 -29.10 -11.88
CA VAL A 94 38.20 -27.75 -12.45
C VAL A 94 39.56 -27.48 -13.09
N ASN A 95 40.65 -28.01 -12.52
CA ASN A 95 41.98 -27.92 -13.10
C ASN A 95 42.13 -28.78 -14.37
N GLN A 96 41.37 -29.87 -14.49
CA GLN A 96 41.27 -30.69 -15.70
C GLN A 96 40.38 -30.06 -16.80
N GLY A 97 39.84 -28.84 -16.56
CA GLY A 97 39.10 -28.07 -17.57
C GLY A 97 37.58 -28.27 -17.55
N GLU A 98 37.03 -29.02 -16.59
CA GLU A 98 35.57 -29.16 -16.45
C GLU A 98 34.92 -27.84 -16.01
N ASN A 99 33.66 -27.64 -16.41
CA ASN A 99 32.89 -26.48 -15.99
C ASN A 99 32.67 -26.52 -14.48
N ILE A 100 33.06 -25.45 -13.78
CA ILE A 100 33.01 -25.31 -12.32
C ILE A 100 31.63 -25.69 -11.76
N LYS A 101 30.55 -25.38 -12.49
CA LYS A 101 29.18 -25.70 -12.05
C LYS A 101 28.87 -27.19 -12.07
N GLU A 102 29.40 -27.93 -13.04
CA GLU A 102 29.19 -29.38 -13.20
C GLU A 102 30.07 -30.18 -12.24
N ALA A 103 31.34 -29.77 -12.09
CA ALA A 103 32.25 -30.34 -11.10
C ALA A 103 31.71 -30.15 -9.68
N LEU A 104 31.17 -28.97 -9.35
CA LEU A 104 30.60 -28.67 -8.03
C LEU A 104 29.31 -29.45 -7.75
N THR A 105 28.45 -29.64 -8.75
CA THR A 105 27.16 -30.32 -8.55
C THR A 105 27.30 -31.84 -8.48
N SER A 106 28.24 -32.42 -9.23
CA SER A 106 28.51 -33.86 -9.21
C SER A 106 29.25 -34.30 -7.94
N GLU A 107 30.36 -33.64 -7.61
CA GLU A 107 31.18 -33.99 -6.45
C GLU A 107 30.59 -33.46 -5.14
N GLY A 108 29.84 -32.35 -5.17
CA GLY A 108 29.09 -31.86 -4.01
C GLY A 108 27.99 -32.80 -3.54
N LYS A 109 27.32 -33.51 -4.48
CA LYS A 109 26.34 -34.55 -4.15
C LYS A 109 27.01 -35.78 -3.53
N LYS A 110 28.05 -36.32 -4.18
CA LYS A 110 28.82 -37.46 -3.65
C LYS A 110 29.41 -37.16 -2.27
N GLY A 111 29.93 -35.94 -2.09
CA GLY A 111 30.47 -35.47 -0.83
C GLY A 111 29.43 -35.41 0.28
N ILE A 112 28.20 -34.95 0.00
CA ILE A 112 27.12 -35.02 0.99
C ILE A 112 26.77 -36.48 1.32
N ASP A 113 26.68 -37.35 0.32
CA ASP A 113 26.28 -38.74 0.53
C ASP A 113 27.28 -39.49 1.45
N THR A 114 28.59 -39.29 1.26
CA THR A 114 29.60 -39.83 2.19
C THR A 114 29.55 -39.21 3.58
N LEU A 115 29.22 -37.92 3.71
CA LEU A 115 29.10 -37.26 5.03
C LEU A 115 27.84 -37.71 5.79
N LEU A 116 26.73 -37.95 5.08
CA LEU A 116 25.49 -38.45 5.69
C LEU A 116 25.63 -39.92 6.11
N GLU A 117 26.34 -40.72 5.32
CA GLU A 117 26.62 -42.13 5.63
C GLU A 117 27.56 -42.28 6.85
N LYS A 118 28.63 -41.49 6.91
CA LYS A 118 29.52 -41.45 8.09
C LYS A 118 28.87 -40.81 9.32
N GLY A 119 27.83 -40.00 9.13
CA GLY A 119 27.10 -39.27 10.19
C GLY A 119 25.80 -39.93 10.67
N GLY A 120 25.41 -41.10 10.14
CA GLY A 120 24.21 -41.84 10.57
C GLY A 120 22.88 -41.15 10.30
N LEU A 121 22.81 -40.21 9.35
CA LEU A 121 21.60 -39.44 9.04
C LEU A 121 20.83 -40.05 7.84
N PRO A 122 19.48 -40.09 7.86
CA PRO A 122 18.69 -40.71 6.80
C PRO A 122 18.86 -40.00 5.44
N LYS A 123 19.08 -40.77 4.38
CA LYS A 123 19.42 -40.33 2.99
C LYS A 123 18.29 -39.60 2.23
N GLN A 124 17.19 -39.20 2.86
CA GLN A 124 16.01 -38.71 2.13
C GLN A 124 15.99 -37.17 2.02
N PHE A 125 16.73 -36.61 1.07
CA PHE A 125 16.46 -35.26 0.57
C PHE A 125 15.50 -35.35 -0.62
N GLY A 126 14.25 -34.91 -0.41
CA GLY A 126 13.29 -34.74 -1.49
C GLY A 126 13.87 -33.82 -2.56
N SER A 127 13.82 -34.24 -3.83
CA SER A 127 14.16 -33.40 -4.97
C SER A 127 13.39 -32.09 -4.86
N GLY A 128 14.09 -30.98 -4.65
CA GLY A 128 13.48 -29.65 -4.57
C GLY A 128 12.75 -29.34 -5.87
N GLY A 129 11.45 -29.64 -5.90
CA GLY A 129 10.58 -29.24 -6.99
C GLY A 129 10.60 -27.73 -7.15
N PRO A 130 10.45 -27.21 -8.38
CA PRO A 130 10.41 -25.78 -8.62
C PRO A 130 9.34 -25.14 -7.72
N ARG A 131 9.65 -23.97 -7.14
CA ARG A 131 8.65 -23.18 -6.43
C ARG A 131 7.47 -22.99 -7.38
N LYS A 132 6.32 -23.57 -7.03
CA LYS A 132 5.07 -23.35 -7.77
C LYS A 132 4.73 -21.86 -7.64
N ASN A 133 5.02 -21.10 -8.68
CA ASN A 133 4.43 -19.78 -8.86
C ASN A 133 2.91 -19.96 -9.03
N SER A 134 2.13 -18.91 -8.77
CA SER A 134 0.69 -18.91 -9.00
C SER A 134 0.38 -19.43 -10.41
N ILE A 135 -0.45 -20.46 -10.50
CA ILE A 135 -0.90 -21.00 -11.77
C ILE A 135 -1.89 -20.00 -12.39
N ASN A 136 -1.85 -19.83 -13.70
CA ASN A 136 -2.86 -19.05 -14.39
C ASN A 136 -4.18 -19.82 -14.30
N SER A 137 -5.19 -19.24 -13.66
CA SER A 137 -6.53 -19.80 -13.59
C SER A 137 -7.40 -19.18 -14.69
N ILE A 138 -8.09 -20.01 -15.46
CA ILE A 138 -9.23 -19.58 -16.27
C ILE A 138 -10.39 -19.31 -15.30
N THR A 139 -11.19 -18.26 -15.55
CA THR A 139 -12.34 -17.95 -14.71
C THR A 139 -13.38 -19.07 -14.83
N ASN A 140 -13.96 -19.52 -13.71
CA ASN A 140 -15.07 -20.51 -13.74
C ASN A 140 -16.25 -20.06 -14.61
N ALA A 141 -16.36 -18.76 -14.90
CA ALA A 141 -17.39 -18.20 -15.78
C ALA A 141 -17.24 -18.57 -17.27
N LEU A 142 -16.10 -19.14 -17.68
CA LEU A 142 -15.82 -19.53 -19.06
C LEU A 142 -15.85 -21.06 -19.27
N ASP A 143 -16.22 -21.82 -18.24
CA ASP A 143 -16.31 -23.28 -18.31
C ASP A 143 -17.77 -23.73 -18.51
N PHE A 144 -18.23 -23.60 -19.75
CA PHE A 144 -19.65 -23.77 -20.11
C PHE A 144 -20.14 -25.21 -20.13
N PHE A 145 -19.24 -26.20 -20.19
CA PHE A 145 -19.59 -27.60 -20.45
C PHE A 145 -19.25 -28.55 -19.30
N GLN A 146 -18.52 -28.08 -18.28
CA GLN A 146 -18.28 -28.88 -17.08
C GLN A 146 -19.38 -28.63 -16.05
N ILE A 147 -19.88 -29.72 -15.47
CA ILE A 147 -20.72 -29.64 -14.29
C ILE A 147 -19.80 -29.13 -13.16
N PRO A 148 -20.14 -28.01 -12.50
CA PRO A 148 -19.29 -27.48 -11.45
C PRO A 148 -19.13 -28.53 -10.34
N PRO A 149 -17.90 -28.83 -9.88
CA PRO A 149 -17.68 -29.83 -8.86
C PRO A 149 -18.38 -29.43 -7.57
N THR A 150 -19.09 -30.38 -6.95
CA THR A 150 -19.77 -30.16 -5.68
C THR A 150 -18.76 -30.08 -4.54
N ASN A 151 -18.83 -29.03 -3.75
CA ASN A 151 -17.98 -28.87 -2.58
C ASN A 151 -18.46 -29.79 -1.44
N VAL A 152 -17.71 -30.87 -1.17
CA VAL A 152 -18.00 -31.83 -0.09
C VAL A 152 -17.28 -31.43 1.22
N SER A 153 -16.38 -30.45 1.19
CA SER A 153 -15.53 -30.13 2.35
C SER A 153 -16.29 -29.47 3.51
N ILE A 154 -17.42 -28.83 3.23
CA ILE A 154 -18.24 -28.12 4.22
C ILE A 154 -19.36 -29.05 4.67
N SER A 155 -19.40 -29.37 5.96
CA SER A 155 -20.43 -30.20 6.58
C SER A 155 -21.72 -29.40 6.84
N SER A 156 -21.59 -28.26 7.52
CA SER A 156 -22.71 -27.35 7.79
C SER A 156 -22.26 -25.89 7.83
N SER A 157 -23.17 -24.98 7.55
CA SER A 157 -22.92 -23.54 7.75
C SER A 157 -24.13 -22.88 8.39
N LYS A 158 -23.89 -22.07 9.42
CA LYS A 158 -24.94 -21.40 10.21
C LYS A 158 -24.57 -19.93 10.41
N VAL A 159 -25.58 -19.08 10.49
CA VAL A 159 -25.41 -17.65 10.81
C VAL A 159 -25.78 -17.45 12.27
N PHE A 160 -24.88 -16.86 13.04
CA PHE A 160 -25.09 -16.55 14.45
C PHE A 160 -25.33 -15.06 14.63
N GLU A 161 -26.32 -14.71 15.45
CA GLU A 161 -26.56 -13.36 15.92
C GLU A 161 -25.74 -13.12 17.19
N ILE A 162 -24.97 -12.03 17.20
CA ILE A 162 -24.17 -11.60 18.33
C ILE A 162 -24.63 -10.20 18.73
N LEU A 163 -25.01 -10.08 19.99
CA LEU A 163 -25.41 -8.82 20.60
C LEU A 163 -24.17 -8.07 21.14
N PRO A 164 -24.24 -6.74 21.29
CA PRO A 164 -23.18 -5.98 21.93
C PRO A 164 -23.05 -6.41 23.39
N SER A 165 -21.82 -6.45 23.90
CA SER A 165 -21.56 -6.82 25.30
C SER A 165 -21.95 -5.73 26.30
N ASN A 166 -22.00 -4.48 25.84
CA ASN A 166 -22.43 -3.32 26.61
C ASN A 166 -23.77 -2.76 26.08
N PRO A 167 -24.55 -2.07 26.93
CA PRO A 167 -25.80 -1.45 26.48
C PRO A 167 -25.52 -0.36 25.44
N LEU A 168 -26.45 -0.16 24.49
CA LEU A 168 -26.30 0.79 23.37
C LEU A 168 -26.27 2.27 23.78
N THR A 169 -26.55 2.57 25.04
CA THR A 169 -26.39 3.90 25.63
C THR A 169 -24.92 4.23 25.92
N ASP A 170 -24.09 3.19 26.11
CA ASP A 170 -22.67 3.34 26.42
C ASP A 170 -21.84 3.09 25.16
N THR A 171 -20.98 4.04 24.81
CA THR A 171 -20.13 3.98 23.61
C THR A 171 -18.68 3.89 24.02
N PRO A 172 -17.85 3.03 23.40
CA PRO A 172 -18.06 2.32 22.13
C PRO A 172 -18.84 1.00 22.26
N TYR A 173 -19.43 0.51 21.16
CA TYR A 173 -20.12 -0.78 21.10
C TYR A 173 -19.12 -1.93 20.92
N HIS A 174 -19.14 -2.87 21.84
CA HIS A 174 -18.23 -4.02 21.85
C HIS A 174 -18.93 -5.29 21.37
N PHE A 175 -18.43 -5.90 20.31
CA PHE A 175 -18.87 -7.22 19.84
C PHE A 175 -17.74 -8.22 20.01
N LYS A 176 -18.06 -9.33 20.66
CA LYS A 176 -17.09 -10.37 20.97
C LYS A 176 -17.48 -11.70 20.33
N ILE A 177 -16.67 -12.15 19.37
CA ILE A 177 -16.80 -13.47 18.77
C ILE A 177 -15.89 -14.42 19.55
N HIS A 178 -16.51 -15.21 20.42
CA HIS A 178 -15.81 -16.19 21.24
C HIS A 178 -15.14 -17.26 20.38
N SER A 179 -13.99 -17.72 20.85
CA SER A 179 -13.24 -18.85 20.30
C SER A 179 -14.14 -20.09 20.19
N SER A 180 -14.26 -20.64 18.99
CA SER A 180 -15.05 -21.85 18.71
C SER A 180 -14.29 -22.80 17.79
N GLN A 181 -14.70 -24.07 17.75
CA GLN A 181 -14.15 -25.07 16.83
C GLN A 181 -14.48 -24.78 15.37
N ASN A 182 -15.57 -24.04 15.13
CA ASN A 182 -16.05 -23.69 13.80
C ASN A 182 -15.14 -22.63 13.17
N TYR A 183 -14.98 -22.72 11.85
CA TYR A 183 -14.30 -21.70 11.06
C TYR A 183 -15.23 -20.51 10.85
N ILE A 184 -14.66 -19.30 10.71
CA ILE A 184 -15.47 -18.08 10.56
C ILE A 184 -15.30 -17.53 9.15
N ASP A 185 -16.42 -17.32 8.46
CA ASP A 185 -16.43 -16.64 7.17
C ASP A 185 -16.55 -15.13 7.36
N LEU A 186 -15.40 -14.46 7.48
CA LEU A 186 -15.33 -13.00 7.63
C LEU A 186 -15.87 -12.24 6.43
N SER A 187 -15.94 -12.88 5.25
CA SER A 187 -16.49 -12.25 4.05
C SER A 187 -18.00 -12.03 4.13
N LYS A 188 -18.67 -12.78 5.02
CA LYS A 188 -20.12 -12.79 5.26
C LYS A 188 -20.45 -12.44 6.71
N CYS A 189 -19.79 -11.40 7.23
CA CYS A 189 -20.20 -10.76 8.47
C CYS A 189 -20.94 -9.46 8.16
N TYR A 190 -22.13 -9.33 8.73
CA TYR A 190 -23.02 -8.20 8.51
C TYR A 190 -23.40 -7.55 9.83
N LEU A 191 -23.39 -6.22 9.85
CA LEU A 191 -23.86 -5.40 10.92
C LEU A 191 -25.30 -4.97 10.61
N PHE A 192 -26.21 -5.36 11.48
CA PHE A 192 -27.59 -4.89 11.46
C PHE A 192 -27.74 -3.74 12.42
N THR A 193 -28.35 -2.65 11.95
CA THR A 193 -28.55 -1.44 12.74
C THR A 193 -29.96 -0.91 12.55
N GLU A 194 -30.56 -0.49 13.66
CA GLU A 194 -31.84 0.20 13.67
C GLU A 194 -31.63 1.59 14.25
N PHE A 195 -32.04 2.60 13.49
CA PHE A 195 -31.80 4.00 13.83
C PHE A 195 -33.11 4.76 14.02
N ARG A 196 -33.06 5.81 14.82
CA ARG A 196 -34.15 6.78 15.01
C ARG A 196 -33.59 8.20 15.04
N ILE A 197 -34.38 9.16 14.58
CA ILE A 197 -34.06 10.59 14.68
C ILE A 197 -35.11 11.25 15.57
N ARG A 198 -34.68 12.01 16.58
CA ARG A 198 -35.55 12.83 17.44
C ARG A 198 -35.10 14.30 17.41
N LYS A 199 -36.01 15.22 17.71
CA LYS A 199 -35.70 16.64 17.86
C LYS A 199 -35.66 17.04 19.32
N GLU A 200 -34.83 18.01 19.65
CA GLU A 200 -34.79 18.64 20.97
C GLU A 200 -35.76 19.83 20.99
N ASP A 201 -36.67 19.84 21.95
CA ASP A 201 -37.58 20.97 22.19
C ASP A 201 -36.88 22.09 22.98
N ALA A 202 -37.52 23.26 23.13
CA ALA A 202 -36.97 24.41 23.86
C ALA A 202 -36.58 24.09 25.33
N ASN A 203 -37.21 23.07 25.91
CA ASN A 203 -36.94 22.58 27.27
C ASN A 203 -35.85 21.49 27.34
N GLY A 204 -35.17 21.17 26.22
CA GLY A 204 -34.13 20.14 26.16
C GLY A 204 -34.66 18.69 26.10
N LEU A 205 -35.98 18.50 25.99
CA LEU A 205 -36.62 17.18 25.91
C LEU A 205 -36.67 16.67 24.47
N LEU A 206 -36.48 15.36 24.30
CA LEU A 206 -36.47 14.70 22.99
C LEU A 206 -37.89 14.35 22.54
N VAL A 207 -38.36 15.03 21.50
CA VAL A 207 -39.70 14.90 20.90
C VAL A 207 -39.59 14.27 19.51
N ASN A 208 -40.69 13.66 19.06
CA ASN A 208 -40.78 13.09 17.72
C ASN A 208 -40.76 14.17 16.63
N LEU A 209 -40.29 13.79 15.45
CA LEU A 209 -40.30 14.63 14.26
C LEU A 209 -41.72 14.91 13.79
N VAL A 210 -41.91 16.08 13.18
CA VAL A 210 -43.15 16.52 12.52
C VAL A 210 -42.88 16.65 11.03
N ALA A 211 -43.91 16.58 10.17
CA ALA A 211 -43.76 16.63 8.71
C ALA A 211 -43.02 17.90 8.19
N THR A 212 -43.06 18.99 8.95
CA THR A 212 -42.36 20.25 8.65
C THR A 212 -40.85 20.18 8.88
N ASP A 213 -40.38 19.23 9.69
CA ASP A 213 -38.98 19.10 10.04
C ASP A 213 -38.19 18.59 8.82
N ASN A 214 -37.20 19.36 8.38
CA ASN A 214 -36.36 19.00 7.24
C ASN A 214 -35.03 18.43 7.73
N VAL A 215 -35.02 17.13 8.01
CA VAL A 215 -33.83 16.40 8.46
C VAL A 215 -33.77 15.04 7.79
N ALA A 216 -32.59 14.66 7.33
CA ALA A 216 -32.31 13.34 6.79
C ALA A 216 -30.89 12.89 7.22
N PRO A 217 -30.62 11.59 7.32
CA PRO A 217 -29.26 11.13 7.49
C PRO A 217 -28.42 11.33 6.22
N ILE A 218 -27.11 11.36 6.41
CA ILE A 218 -26.12 11.25 5.33
C ILE A 218 -26.27 9.93 4.57
N GLN A 219 -25.70 9.90 3.37
CA GLN A 219 -25.69 8.72 2.52
C GLN A 219 -25.01 7.52 3.19
N LEU A 220 -25.47 6.31 2.85
CA LEU A 220 -24.87 5.04 3.27
C LEU A 220 -24.80 4.93 4.80
N ILE A 221 -25.89 5.31 5.47
CA ILE A 221 -25.95 5.44 6.94
C ILE A 221 -25.51 4.18 7.68
N GLY A 222 -25.76 2.98 7.13
CA GLY A 222 -25.34 1.71 7.72
C GLY A 222 -23.82 1.54 7.86
N HIS A 223 -23.01 2.32 7.12
CA HIS A 223 -21.56 2.38 7.29
C HIS A 223 -21.10 3.73 7.87
N THR A 224 -21.70 4.83 7.44
CA THR A 224 -21.21 6.19 7.74
C THR A 224 -21.56 6.66 9.16
N PHE A 225 -22.46 5.96 9.86
CA PHE A 225 -22.65 6.18 11.29
C PHE A 225 -21.41 5.80 12.13
N ILE A 226 -20.47 5.02 11.58
CA ILE A 226 -19.27 4.59 12.30
C ILE A 226 -18.18 5.65 12.18
N ASN A 227 -17.74 6.18 13.32
CA ASN A 227 -16.60 7.08 13.40
C ASN A 227 -15.30 6.29 13.33
N ASN A 228 -15.13 5.40 14.31
CA ASN A 228 -13.95 4.57 14.45
C ASN A 228 -14.35 3.10 14.65
N MET A 229 -13.60 2.21 14.02
CA MET A 229 -13.71 0.76 14.18
C MET A 229 -12.34 0.20 14.51
N ARG A 230 -12.26 -0.52 15.63
CA ARG A 230 -11.07 -1.27 16.05
C ARG A 230 -11.38 -2.75 16.01
N ILE A 231 -10.48 -3.54 15.43
CA ILE A 231 -10.63 -5.00 15.36
C ILE A 231 -9.35 -5.63 15.88
N SER A 232 -9.49 -6.43 16.93
CA SER A 232 -8.43 -7.26 17.49
C SER A 232 -8.74 -8.74 17.31
N ILE A 233 -7.69 -9.52 17.04
CA ILE A 233 -7.75 -10.98 17.01
C ILE A 233 -6.81 -11.49 18.09
N ASN A 234 -7.33 -12.30 19.02
CA ASN A 234 -6.58 -12.82 20.18
C ASN A 234 -5.82 -11.71 20.92
N GLY A 235 -6.48 -10.57 21.19
CA GLY A 235 -5.89 -9.41 21.87
C GLY A 235 -4.91 -8.56 21.02
N ARG A 236 -4.63 -8.93 19.77
CA ARG A 236 -3.76 -8.15 18.87
C ARG A 236 -4.58 -7.35 17.88
N GLU A 237 -4.41 -6.04 17.90
CA GLU A 237 -5.06 -5.12 16.94
C GLU A 237 -4.57 -5.37 15.51
N VAL A 238 -5.51 -5.68 14.61
CA VAL A 238 -5.27 -5.93 13.18
C VAL A 238 -5.72 -4.74 12.34
N PHE A 239 -6.82 -4.09 12.72
CA PHE A 239 -7.42 -2.99 11.98
C PHE A 239 -7.84 -1.85 12.90
N ASN A 240 -7.57 -0.63 12.45
CA ASN A 240 -7.99 0.62 13.07
C ASN A 240 -8.23 1.66 11.98
N SER A 241 -9.39 2.29 11.99
CA SER A 241 -9.76 3.34 11.04
C SER A 241 -9.35 4.75 11.43
N ASN A 242 -8.80 4.97 12.64
CA ASN A 242 -8.39 6.27 13.17
C ASN A 242 -9.45 7.38 12.98
N SER A 243 -10.70 7.09 13.36
CA SER A 243 -11.83 8.05 13.29
C SER A 243 -12.19 8.56 11.89
N LEU A 244 -11.80 7.83 10.84
CA LEU A 244 -12.09 8.15 9.44
C LEU A 244 -12.86 7.03 8.73
N MET A 245 -13.55 6.17 9.49
CA MET A 245 -14.26 5.02 8.94
C MET A 245 -15.38 5.43 7.99
N ALA A 246 -16.14 6.47 8.34
CA ALA A 246 -17.23 6.97 7.51
C ALA A 246 -16.73 7.40 6.12
N TYR A 247 -15.64 8.17 6.06
CA TYR A 247 -15.04 8.60 4.79
C TYR A 247 -14.48 7.44 3.99
N LYS A 248 -13.77 6.52 4.66
CA LYS A 248 -13.22 5.30 4.03
C LYS A 248 -14.33 4.51 3.35
N SER A 249 -15.41 4.24 4.09
CA SER A 249 -16.51 3.41 3.62
C SER A 249 -17.27 4.11 2.49
N TYR A 250 -17.59 5.40 2.67
CA TYR A 250 -18.28 6.19 1.65
C TYR A 250 -17.51 6.22 0.33
N LEU A 251 -16.23 6.61 0.35
CA LEU A 251 -15.40 6.70 -0.86
C LEU A 251 -15.18 5.33 -1.51
N SER A 252 -14.95 4.29 -0.72
CA SER A 252 -14.75 2.94 -1.25
C SER A 252 -16.01 2.45 -1.96
N HIS A 253 -17.20 2.69 -1.39
CA HIS A 253 -18.45 2.26 -2.02
C HIS A 253 -18.84 3.12 -3.22
N GLU A 254 -18.60 4.43 -3.17
CA GLU A 254 -18.88 5.32 -4.30
C GLU A 254 -17.96 5.06 -5.49
N LEU A 255 -16.68 4.79 -5.28
CA LEU A 255 -15.72 4.59 -6.37
C LEU A 255 -15.67 3.15 -6.89
N SER A 256 -16.02 2.15 -6.07
CA SER A 256 -15.84 0.73 -6.45
C SER A 256 -17.07 0.11 -7.10
N PHE A 257 -18.28 0.54 -6.75
CA PHE A 257 -19.51 -0.08 -7.22
C PHE A 257 -20.13 0.67 -8.39
N SER A 258 -20.75 -0.08 -9.32
CA SER A 258 -21.54 0.49 -10.41
C SER A 258 -22.84 1.12 -9.88
N THR A 259 -23.45 1.97 -10.69
CA THR A 259 -24.75 2.59 -10.37
C THR A 259 -25.86 1.56 -10.12
N GLY A 260 -25.85 0.43 -10.85
CA GLY A 260 -26.82 -0.67 -10.62
C GLY A 260 -26.61 -1.40 -9.28
N ALA A 261 -25.36 -1.55 -8.83
CA ALA A 261 -25.08 -2.10 -7.50
C ALA A 261 -25.52 -1.16 -6.38
N LYS A 262 -25.31 0.15 -6.60
CA LYS A 262 -25.73 1.24 -5.71
C LYS A 262 -27.24 1.28 -5.50
N SER A 263 -28.03 1.18 -6.57
CA SER A 263 -29.49 1.18 -6.49
C SER A 263 -30.09 -0.15 -6.00
N SER A 264 -29.37 -1.26 -6.15
CA SER A 264 -29.81 -2.59 -5.73
C SER A 264 -29.39 -2.87 -4.27
N HIS A 265 -28.37 -3.69 -4.03
CA HIS A 265 -28.05 -4.20 -2.70
C HIS A 265 -27.47 -3.14 -1.75
N LEU A 266 -26.85 -2.06 -2.25
CA LEU A 266 -26.36 -1.00 -1.37
C LEU A 266 -27.48 -0.10 -0.81
N SER A 267 -28.69 -0.14 -1.39
CA SER A 267 -29.86 0.52 -0.80
C SER A 267 -30.19 -0.03 0.59
N VAL A 268 -29.89 -1.32 0.85
CA VAL A 268 -30.05 -1.97 2.16
C VAL A 268 -29.12 -1.37 3.22
N ALA A 269 -27.94 -0.89 2.81
CA ALA A 269 -27.00 -0.16 3.67
C ALA A 269 -27.30 1.35 3.75
N GLY A 270 -28.36 1.81 3.08
CA GLY A 270 -28.81 3.20 3.08
C GLY A 270 -28.24 4.07 1.95
N HIS A 271 -27.86 3.48 0.82
CA HIS A 271 -27.48 4.22 -0.38
C HIS A 271 -28.71 4.65 -1.19
N TYR A 272 -28.86 5.96 -1.40
CA TYR A 272 -29.85 6.58 -2.27
C TYR A 272 -29.18 7.58 -3.20
N GLY A 273 -29.08 7.28 -4.49
CA GLY A 273 -28.41 8.15 -5.45
C GLY A 273 -29.15 9.47 -5.65
N ASP A 274 -28.42 10.58 -5.56
CA ASP A 274 -28.89 11.92 -5.92
C ASP A 274 -28.33 12.27 -7.31
N LYS A 275 -29.15 12.89 -8.17
CA LYS A 275 -28.71 13.34 -9.52
C LYS A 275 -27.99 14.69 -9.50
N GLY A 276 -28.13 15.45 -8.42
CA GLY A 276 -27.58 16.79 -8.26
C GLY A 276 -26.38 16.83 -7.30
N LEU A 277 -25.70 17.98 -7.30
CA LEU A 277 -24.56 18.29 -6.42
C LEU A 277 -24.98 18.66 -4.99
N SER A 278 -26.25 19.00 -4.79
CA SER A 278 -26.76 19.44 -3.50
C SER A 278 -26.98 18.24 -2.58
N LEU A 279 -26.43 18.32 -1.37
CA LEU A 279 -26.68 17.36 -0.29
C LEU A 279 -28.00 17.62 0.44
N GLU A 280 -28.57 18.82 0.23
CA GLU A 280 -29.74 19.35 0.94
C GLU A 280 -31.02 19.30 0.10
N SER A 281 -30.89 18.96 -1.17
CA SER A 281 -32.00 18.85 -2.13
C SER A 281 -31.73 17.76 -3.16
N GLY A 282 -32.69 16.85 -3.34
CA GLY A 282 -32.59 15.73 -4.28
C GLY A 282 -33.55 14.58 -3.98
N ASP A 283 -33.72 13.70 -4.96
CA ASP A 283 -34.59 12.51 -4.85
C ASP A 283 -34.09 11.52 -3.78
N GLY A 284 -32.77 11.38 -3.64
CA GLY A 284 -32.14 10.56 -2.61
C GLY A 284 -32.28 11.18 -1.22
N TYR A 285 -32.13 12.50 -1.09
CA TYR A 285 -32.40 13.20 0.18
C TYR A 285 -33.85 12.99 0.64
N THR A 286 -34.82 13.14 -0.26
CA THR A 286 -36.25 12.95 0.08
C THR A 286 -36.56 11.48 0.42
N ALA A 287 -35.96 10.51 -0.28
CA ALA A 287 -36.07 9.10 0.07
C ALA A 287 -35.48 8.78 1.45
N ARG A 288 -34.30 9.32 1.78
CA ARG A 288 -33.67 9.16 3.11
C ARG A 288 -34.53 9.80 4.20
N LYS A 289 -35.07 11.01 3.97
CA LYS A 289 -35.99 11.70 4.89
C LYS A 289 -37.23 10.87 5.18
N ALA A 290 -37.86 10.31 4.14
CA ALA A 290 -39.10 9.55 4.27
C ALA A 290 -38.97 8.33 5.20
N ARG A 291 -37.78 7.72 5.31
CA ARG A 291 -37.52 6.57 6.18
C ARG A 291 -37.59 6.90 7.68
N PHE A 292 -37.42 8.17 8.05
CA PHE A 292 -37.40 8.64 9.44
C PHE A 292 -38.55 9.59 9.75
N ALA A 293 -39.56 9.67 8.88
CA ALA A 293 -40.74 10.50 9.08
C ALA A 293 -41.38 10.17 10.43
N SER A 294 -41.80 11.19 11.17
CA SER A 294 -42.43 11.01 12.49
C SER A 294 -41.62 10.21 13.50
N SER A 295 -40.28 10.20 13.38
CA SER A 295 -39.37 9.43 14.24
C SER A 295 -39.60 7.92 14.20
N THR A 296 -40.08 7.38 13.06
CA THR A 296 -40.09 5.95 12.83
C THR A 296 -38.67 5.39 12.82
N THR A 297 -38.52 4.16 13.31
CA THR A 297 -37.23 3.47 13.24
C THR A 297 -36.98 2.95 11.83
N ALA A 298 -35.74 3.05 11.37
CA ALA A 298 -35.32 2.53 10.08
C ALA A 298 -34.20 1.51 10.26
N GLN A 299 -34.37 0.34 9.65
CA GLN A 299 -33.43 -0.77 9.72
C GLN A 299 -32.51 -0.78 8.49
N PHE A 300 -31.24 -1.10 8.74
CA PHE A 300 -30.19 -1.20 7.73
C PHE A 300 -29.33 -2.44 8.01
N MET A 301 -28.77 -2.99 6.94
CA MET A 301 -27.78 -4.07 7.02
C MET A 301 -26.57 -3.68 6.19
N ALA A 302 -25.40 -3.66 6.81
CA ALA A 302 -24.14 -3.27 6.20
C ALA A 302 -23.11 -4.39 6.37
N LYS A 303 -22.27 -4.61 5.37
CA LYS A 303 -21.11 -5.51 5.54
C LYS A 303 -20.04 -4.78 6.36
N ILE A 304 -19.25 -5.47 7.17
CA ILE A 304 -18.11 -4.82 7.83
C ILE A 304 -17.03 -4.45 6.79
N ASP A 305 -16.73 -3.16 6.64
CA ASP A 305 -15.76 -2.65 5.65
C ASP A 305 -14.32 -2.50 6.22
N ALA A 306 -13.89 -3.56 6.92
CA ALA A 306 -12.51 -3.70 7.34
C ALA A 306 -11.74 -4.58 6.35
N ASP A 307 -10.44 -4.31 6.17
CA ASP A 307 -9.65 -4.94 5.11
C ASP A 307 -9.60 -6.47 5.22
N LEU A 308 -9.67 -6.99 6.44
CA LEU A 308 -9.72 -8.42 6.74
C LEU A 308 -11.08 -9.05 6.39
N PHE A 309 -12.16 -8.28 6.28
CA PHE A 309 -13.50 -8.80 5.95
C PHE A 309 -13.72 -8.89 4.43
N ASN A 310 -12.75 -8.41 3.64
CA ASN A 310 -12.77 -8.49 2.19
C ASN A 310 -11.95 -9.68 1.64
N GLN A 311 -11.28 -10.44 2.50
CA GLN A 311 -10.55 -11.64 2.11
C GLN A 311 -11.49 -12.86 2.01
N PRO A 312 -11.31 -13.75 1.00
CA PRO A 312 -12.23 -14.85 0.75
C PRO A 312 -11.95 -16.14 1.55
N LEU A 313 -10.83 -16.24 2.27
CA LEU A 313 -10.50 -17.43 3.05
C LEU A 313 -11.24 -17.41 4.39
N TYR A 314 -11.57 -18.59 4.93
CA TYR A 314 -12.10 -18.66 6.28
C TYR A 314 -11.02 -18.37 7.32
N LEU A 315 -11.41 -17.63 8.37
CA LEU A 315 -10.56 -17.49 9.54
C LEU A 315 -10.48 -18.85 10.24
N ILE A 316 -9.27 -19.22 10.64
CA ILE A 316 -9.00 -20.47 11.35
C ILE A 316 -9.78 -20.50 12.67
N ASN A 317 -10.14 -21.72 13.06
CA ASN A 317 -10.82 -22.00 14.32
C ASN A 317 -9.97 -21.58 15.54
N HIS A 318 -10.62 -21.54 16.70
CA HIS A 318 -10.03 -21.12 17.97
C HIS A 318 -9.43 -19.71 18.00
N CYS A 319 -9.83 -18.84 17.07
CA CYS A 319 -9.50 -17.42 17.08
C CYS A 319 -10.66 -16.63 17.70
N GLU A 320 -10.34 -15.77 18.66
CA GLU A 320 -11.23 -14.80 19.28
C GLU A 320 -11.12 -13.47 18.53
N ILE A 321 -12.25 -12.85 18.23
CA ILE A 321 -12.29 -11.56 17.53
C ILE A 321 -13.09 -10.58 18.38
N ASP A 322 -12.46 -9.47 18.73
CA ASP A 322 -13.14 -8.34 19.35
C ASP A 322 -13.26 -7.22 18.33
N ILE A 323 -14.47 -6.70 18.19
CA ILE A 323 -14.81 -5.59 17.29
C ILE A 323 -15.38 -4.48 18.16
N GLU A 324 -14.75 -3.32 18.11
CA GLU A 324 -15.20 -2.13 18.80
C GLU A 324 -15.64 -1.09 17.79
N ILE A 325 -16.85 -0.57 17.95
CA ILE A 325 -17.47 0.39 17.05
C ILE A 325 -17.79 1.66 17.84
N LEU A 326 -17.12 2.74 17.50
CA LEU A 326 -17.43 4.08 18.00
C LEU A 326 -18.39 4.76 16.99
N PRO A 327 -19.62 5.13 17.39
CA PRO A 327 -20.51 5.88 16.52
C PRO A 327 -20.06 7.32 16.32
N ASN A 328 -20.51 7.94 15.23
CA ASN A 328 -20.32 9.35 14.91
C ASN A 328 -21.30 10.23 15.69
N GLU A 329 -20.93 11.50 15.86
CA GLU A 329 -21.81 12.51 16.44
C GLU A 329 -23.02 12.79 15.54
N SER A 330 -24.17 13.08 16.14
CA SER A 330 -25.42 13.43 15.43
C SER A 330 -25.22 14.54 14.39
N LYS A 331 -24.37 15.53 14.69
CA LYS A 331 -24.06 16.65 13.78
C LYS A 331 -23.38 16.21 12.49
N PHE A 332 -22.56 15.16 12.54
CA PHE A 332 -21.89 14.62 11.37
C PHE A 332 -22.84 13.76 10.53
N VAL A 333 -23.71 13.02 11.20
CA VAL A 333 -24.57 12.00 10.60
C VAL A 333 -25.85 12.59 9.99
N LEU A 334 -26.29 13.76 10.46
CA LEU A 334 -27.54 14.38 10.03
C LEU A 334 -27.30 15.59 9.13
N ILE A 335 -28.09 15.65 8.06
CA ILE A 335 -28.24 16.83 7.19
C ILE A 335 -29.60 17.44 7.52
N ALA A 336 -29.57 18.61 8.15
CA ALA A 336 -30.74 19.42 8.38
C ALA A 336 -30.45 20.77 7.71
N PRO A 337 -31.00 21.07 6.52
CA PRO A 337 -30.87 22.38 5.91
C PRO A 337 -31.85 23.36 6.55
N ALA A 338 -31.46 24.63 6.61
CA ALA A 338 -32.33 25.67 7.13
C ALA A 338 -33.54 25.87 6.20
N ASN A 339 -34.75 25.94 6.76
CA ASN A 339 -35.91 26.37 5.98
C ASN A 339 -35.73 27.85 5.61
N ALA A 340 -36.05 28.21 4.36
CA ALA A 340 -35.77 29.52 3.78
C ALA A 340 -36.15 30.68 4.72
N GLY A 341 -35.13 31.40 5.23
CA GLY A 341 -35.30 32.61 6.04
C GLY A 341 -35.27 32.45 7.57
N ILE A 342 -35.15 31.24 8.12
CA ILE A 342 -35.11 31.01 9.57
C ILE A 342 -33.79 30.34 9.95
N ALA A 343 -33.01 30.96 10.83
CA ALA A 343 -31.80 30.35 11.39
C ALA A 343 -32.17 29.05 12.12
N GLN A 344 -31.50 27.97 11.77
CA GLN A 344 -31.82 26.64 12.28
C GLN A 344 -31.30 26.48 13.71
N THR A 345 -32.18 26.71 14.69
CA THR A 345 -31.87 26.59 16.13
C THR A 345 -32.19 25.20 16.69
N THR A 346 -32.97 24.40 15.98
CA THR A 346 -33.41 23.07 16.42
C THR A 346 -32.26 22.06 16.34
N ARG A 347 -31.95 21.41 17.48
CA ARG A 347 -30.97 20.33 17.54
C ARG A 347 -31.67 19.00 17.27
N TYR A 348 -31.07 18.20 16.40
CA TYR A 348 -31.52 16.85 16.09
C TYR A 348 -30.55 15.83 16.69
N HIS A 349 -31.11 14.76 17.23
CA HIS A 349 -30.38 13.67 17.85
C HIS A 349 -30.57 12.39 17.05
N PHE A 350 -29.45 11.75 16.72
CA PHE A 350 -29.41 10.46 16.05
C PHE A 350 -29.23 9.35 17.09
N GLU A 351 -30.15 8.41 17.12
CA GLU A 351 -30.19 7.34 18.12
C GLU A 351 -30.01 5.98 17.46
N VAL A 352 -29.12 5.16 18.03
CA VAL A 352 -28.97 3.75 17.68
C VAL A 352 -29.88 2.95 18.61
N VAL A 353 -30.99 2.45 18.08
CA VAL A 353 -32.01 1.71 18.83
C VAL A 353 -31.61 0.25 19.02
N SER A 354 -31.08 -0.37 17.97
CA SER A 354 -30.58 -1.75 18.00
C SER A 354 -29.35 -1.88 17.13
N CYS A 355 -28.36 -2.64 17.58
CA CYS A 355 -27.16 -2.99 16.83
C CYS A 355 -26.86 -4.46 17.05
N LYS A 356 -26.74 -5.25 15.98
CA LYS A 356 -26.55 -6.70 16.03
C LYS A 356 -25.53 -7.12 14.99
N LEU A 357 -24.67 -8.06 15.33
CA LEU A 357 -23.66 -8.60 14.42
C LEU A 357 -24.06 -10.02 13.98
N TYR A 358 -24.23 -10.21 12.69
CA TYR A 358 -24.45 -11.51 12.07
C TYR A 358 -23.13 -12.08 11.56
N VAL A 359 -22.74 -13.25 12.06
CA VAL A 359 -21.48 -13.93 11.71
C VAL A 359 -21.79 -15.30 11.14
N LYS A 360 -21.28 -15.58 9.94
CA LYS A 360 -21.36 -16.92 9.36
C LYS A 360 -20.24 -17.81 9.91
N LYS A 361 -20.63 -18.89 10.58
CA LYS A 361 -19.73 -19.97 11.01
C LYS A 361 -19.91 -21.20 10.12
N VAL A 362 -18.81 -21.88 9.87
CA VAL A 362 -18.72 -23.02 8.94
C VAL A 362 -18.04 -24.19 9.64
N ASP A 363 -18.68 -25.35 9.54
CA ASP A 363 -18.16 -26.62 10.03
C ASP A 363 -17.62 -27.40 8.83
N ILE A 364 -16.40 -27.90 8.98
CA ILE A 364 -15.65 -28.60 7.93
C ILE A 364 -15.64 -30.09 8.27
N MET A 365 -15.54 -30.97 7.27
CA MET A 365 -15.35 -32.40 7.52
C MET A 365 -14.10 -32.69 8.36
N ASP A 366 -14.21 -33.63 9.29
CA ASP A 366 -13.15 -33.97 10.27
C ASP A 366 -11.81 -34.32 9.62
N GLY A 367 -11.84 -35.08 8.52
CA GLY A 367 -10.62 -35.46 7.80
C GLY A 367 -9.83 -34.26 7.27
N LEU A 368 -10.54 -33.23 6.77
CA LEU A 368 -9.91 -32.00 6.30
C LEU A 368 -9.47 -31.11 7.48
N ALA A 369 -10.26 -31.04 8.55
CA ALA A 369 -9.88 -30.30 9.75
C ALA A 369 -8.56 -30.84 10.34
N LEU A 370 -8.38 -32.17 10.39
CA LEU A 370 -7.16 -32.81 10.86
C LEU A 370 -5.95 -32.56 9.96
N ASP A 371 -6.14 -32.56 8.64
CA ASP A 371 -5.07 -32.20 7.69
C ASP A 371 -4.68 -30.72 7.82
N ILE A 372 -5.63 -29.82 8.01
CA ILE A 372 -5.37 -28.40 8.27
C ILE A 372 -4.58 -28.24 9.57
N ALA A 373 -4.99 -28.91 10.66
CA ALA A 373 -4.27 -28.86 11.94
C ALA A 373 -2.81 -29.31 11.80
N LYS A 374 -2.56 -30.47 11.17
CA LYS A 374 -1.19 -30.95 10.89
C LYS A 374 -0.37 -29.97 10.04
N LYS A 375 -1.00 -29.28 9.10
CA LYS A 375 -0.33 -28.27 8.27
C LYS A 375 -0.01 -27.00 9.07
N LEU A 376 -0.83 -26.63 10.05
CA LEU A 376 -0.59 -25.47 10.92
C LEU A 376 0.62 -25.68 11.83
N ASP A 377 0.90 -26.92 12.25
CA ASP A 377 2.11 -27.26 13.03
C ASP A 377 3.40 -27.03 12.23
N ILE A 378 3.35 -27.26 10.91
CA ILE A 378 4.51 -27.13 10.03
C ILE A 378 4.68 -25.70 9.53
N ARG A 379 3.57 -25.02 9.19
CA ARG A 379 3.60 -23.70 8.57
C ARG A 379 2.45 -22.81 9.06
N PRO A 380 2.71 -21.52 9.30
CA PRO A 380 1.66 -20.60 9.67
C PRO A 380 0.70 -20.35 8.50
N ALA A 381 -0.57 -20.15 8.82
CA ALA A 381 -1.55 -19.68 7.87
C ALA A 381 -1.23 -18.25 7.41
N ARG A 382 -1.53 -17.97 6.14
CA ARG A 382 -1.23 -16.68 5.51
C ARG A 382 -2.49 -16.14 4.86
N TYR A 383 -2.91 -14.97 5.32
CA TYR A 383 -4.03 -14.23 4.78
C TYR A 383 -3.51 -13.07 3.94
N ALA A 384 -3.91 -13.03 2.66
CA ALA A 384 -3.59 -11.91 1.79
C ALA A 384 -4.61 -10.79 2.03
N ILE A 385 -4.16 -9.66 2.56
CA ILE A 385 -5.02 -8.51 2.89
C ILE A 385 -4.59 -7.33 2.03
N ARG A 386 -5.57 -6.71 1.34
CA ARG A 386 -5.38 -5.42 0.67
C ARG A 386 -5.72 -4.32 1.67
N LYS A 387 -4.70 -3.62 2.14
CA LYS A 387 -4.87 -2.61 3.17
C LYS A 387 -5.32 -1.27 2.57
N THR A 388 -6.37 -0.69 3.11
CA THR A 388 -6.84 0.65 2.75
C THR A 388 -6.79 1.54 3.99
N MET A 389 -6.12 2.69 3.88
CA MET A 389 -5.89 3.61 4.99
C MET A 389 -6.29 5.02 4.58
N MET A 390 -7.09 5.68 5.41
CA MET A 390 -7.33 7.11 5.34
C MET A 390 -6.36 7.83 6.26
N LYS A 391 -5.82 8.97 5.81
CA LYS A 391 -4.98 9.85 6.64
C LYS A 391 -5.54 11.26 6.58
N PRO A 392 -5.81 11.90 7.72
CA PRO A 392 -6.17 13.30 7.73
C PRO A 392 -4.93 14.13 7.46
N LEU A 393 -5.06 15.14 6.60
CA LEU A 393 -4.00 16.10 6.29
C LEU A 393 -4.55 17.49 6.57
N PHE A 394 -3.83 18.26 7.38
CA PHE A 394 -4.23 19.61 7.74
C PHE A 394 -3.45 20.62 6.89
N ILE A 395 -4.18 21.42 6.11
CA ILE A 395 -3.63 22.51 5.32
C ILE A 395 -4.11 23.82 5.96
N SER A 396 -3.17 24.62 6.44
CA SER A 396 -3.46 25.94 7.00
C SER A 396 -3.81 26.93 5.88
N GLN A 397 -4.75 27.84 6.15
CA GLN A 397 -5.12 28.91 5.23
C GLN A 397 -3.89 29.77 4.88
N GLY A 398 -3.77 30.18 3.62
CA GLY A 398 -2.64 30.97 3.12
C GLY A 398 -1.36 30.19 2.80
N ARG A 399 -1.37 28.86 2.96
CA ARG A 399 -0.25 28.00 2.61
C ARG A 399 -0.37 27.51 1.16
N TYR A 400 0.56 27.94 0.30
CA TYR A 400 0.59 27.56 -1.12
C TYR A 400 1.36 26.26 -1.40
N GLU A 401 2.17 25.78 -0.44
CA GLU A 401 2.96 24.55 -0.58
C GLU A 401 2.74 23.59 0.60
N PHE A 402 2.33 22.35 0.29
CA PHE A 402 2.10 21.30 1.26
C PHE A 402 2.88 20.03 0.89
N ASN A 403 3.91 19.71 1.67
CA ASN A 403 4.67 18.48 1.51
C ASN A 403 4.05 17.39 2.39
N ALA A 404 3.44 16.38 1.77
CA ALA A 404 2.86 15.24 2.45
C ALA A 404 3.68 13.96 2.17
N ASP A 405 4.24 13.36 3.22
CA ASP A 405 4.89 12.04 3.15
C ASP A 405 3.84 10.91 3.10
N LEU A 406 3.05 10.89 2.03
CA LEU A 406 1.96 9.92 1.84
C LEU A 406 2.50 8.49 1.65
N HIS A 407 3.55 8.33 0.84
CA HIS A 407 4.09 7.03 0.43
C HIS A 407 5.42 6.67 1.09
N MET A 408 6.12 7.64 1.70
CA MET A 408 7.49 7.49 2.15
C MET A 408 7.65 6.42 3.26
N ASN A 409 6.63 6.29 4.13
CA ASN A 409 6.62 5.32 5.24
C ASN A 409 6.43 3.86 4.79
N HIS A 410 5.98 3.61 3.55
CA HIS A 410 5.80 2.25 3.02
C HIS A 410 7.09 1.73 2.37
N PHE A 411 7.92 2.60 1.79
CA PHE A 411 9.21 2.21 1.20
C PHE A 411 10.26 1.86 2.27
N SER A 412 10.28 2.57 3.41
CA SER A 412 11.25 2.30 4.49
C SER A 412 11.02 0.96 5.20
N ARG A 413 9.77 0.48 5.25
CA ARG A 413 9.41 -0.82 5.88
C ARG A 413 9.61 -2.02 4.97
N THR A 414 9.63 -1.81 3.65
CA THR A 414 9.84 -2.88 2.68
C THR A 414 11.35 -3.15 2.54
N ARG A 415 11.98 -3.64 3.62
CA ARG A 415 13.28 -4.34 3.58
C ARG A 415 13.11 -5.72 2.91
N GLY A 416 12.47 -5.75 1.75
CA GLY A 416 12.51 -6.88 0.82
C GLY A 416 13.77 -6.78 -0.04
N PRO A 417 14.27 -7.89 -0.61
CA PRO A 417 15.52 -7.94 -1.37
C PRO A 417 15.39 -7.37 -2.79
N LYS A 418 14.81 -6.16 -2.94
CA LYS A 418 14.83 -5.30 -4.14
C LYS A 418 14.88 -3.84 -3.67
N GLU A 419 16.08 -3.31 -3.46
CA GLU A 419 16.87 -2.52 -4.43
C GLU A 419 16.58 -0.99 -4.50
N ILE A 420 15.81 -0.39 -3.58
CA ILE A 420 15.71 1.09 -3.52
C ILE A 420 16.05 1.59 -2.11
N ALA A 421 17.29 2.05 -1.93
CA ALA A 421 17.75 2.70 -0.71
C ALA A 421 17.51 4.22 -0.79
N LYS A 422 16.76 4.77 0.16
CA LYS A 422 16.61 6.23 0.34
C LYS A 422 17.85 6.75 1.08
N TYR A 423 18.61 7.62 0.44
CA TYR A 423 19.69 8.35 1.08
C TYR A 423 19.25 9.80 1.28
N GLU A 424 18.97 10.17 2.52
CA GLU A 424 18.69 11.54 2.89
C GLU A 424 19.98 12.28 3.16
N ALA A 425 20.09 13.43 2.53
CA ALA A 425 21.36 14.05 2.34
C ALA A 425 21.44 15.23 3.32
N THR A 426 21.49 14.92 4.62
CA THR A 426 21.19 15.84 5.75
C THR A 426 21.86 17.22 5.72
N HIS A 427 23.11 17.36 5.25
CA HIS A 427 23.72 18.69 5.08
C HIS A 427 24.65 18.74 3.86
N SER A 428 24.19 19.17 2.68
CA SER A 428 25.10 19.76 1.68
C SER A 428 24.33 20.54 0.61
N THR A 429 24.81 21.74 0.30
CA THR A 429 24.35 22.62 -0.77
C THR A 429 24.54 22.05 -2.19
N VAL A 430 25.29 20.95 -2.35
CA VAL A 430 25.66 20.38 -3.67
C VAL A 430 24.78 19.19 -4.08
N LYS A 431 23.86 18.75 -3.22
CA LYS A 431 23.20 17.43 -3.32
C LYS A 431 22.17 17.28 -4.44
N ALA A 432 21.74 18.36 -5.08
CA ALA A 432 20.82 18.34 -6.21
C ALA A 432 21.29 19.15 -7.44
N SER A 433 22.58 19.49 -7.52
CA SER A 433 23.14 20.39 -8.55
C SER A 433 22.84 19.97 -10.01
N LEU A 434 22.75 18.67 -10.29
CA LEU A 434 22.35 18.16 -11.61
C LEU A 434 20.87 18.43 -11.92
N ALA A 435 20.00 18.23 -10.94
CA ALA A 435 18.57 18.52 -11.06
C ALA A 435 18.34 20.03 -11.17
N GLU A 436 19.01 20.85 -10.36
CA GLU A 436 18.98 22.31 -10.45
C GLU A 436 19.43 22.81 -11.83
N ARG A 437 20.51 22.24 -12.38
CA ARG A 437 20.98 22.56 -13.73
C ARG A 437 19.95 22.19 -14.80
N ALA A 438 19.29 21.04 -14.65
CA ALA A 438 18.22 20.62 -15.56
C ALA A 438 17.02 21.58 -15.50
N ILE A 439 16.59 21.94 -14.28
CA ILE A 439 15.52 22.93 -14.04
C ILE A 439 15.89 24.28 -14.66
N ARG A 440 17.13 24.74 -14.48
CA ARG A 440 17.61 26.00 -15.08
C ARG A 440 17.55 25.96 -16.61
N ASN A 441 18.00 24.88 -17.24
CA ASN A 441 17.98 24.75 -18.70
C ASN A 441 16.54 24.73 -19.24
N LEU A 442 15.64 24.02 -18.56
CA LEU A 442 14.22 24.00 -18.89
C LEU A 442 13.61 25.40 -18.79
N LYS A 443 13.84 26.09 -17.66
CA LYS A 443 13.38 27.47 -17.44
C LYS A 443 13.92 28.43 -18.50
N GLN A 444 15.20 28.35 -18.86
CA GLN A 444 15.79 29.21 -19.90
C GLN A 444 15.12 29.05 -21.27
N ARG A 445 14.78 27.82 -21.66
CA ARG A 445 14.07 27.58 -22.93
C ARG A 445 12.62 28.06 -22.88
N LEU A 446 11.95 27.87 -21.73
CA LEU A 446 10.62 28.42 -21.49
C LEU A 446 10.63 29.95 -21.55
N TYR A 447 11.59 30.61 -20.90
CA TYR A 447 11.70 32.07 -20.91
C TYR A 447 11.92 32.61 -22.33
N ARG A 448 12.78 31.99 -23.14
CA ARG A 448 12.97 32.40 -24.54
C ARG A 448 11.67 32.29 -25.34
N TYR A 449 10.93 31.21 -25.15
CA TYR A 449 9.65 31.01 -25.80
C TYR A 449 8.62 32.06 -25.34
N PHE A 450 8.55 32.34 -24.05
CA PHE A 450 7.68 33.37 -23.49
C PHE A 450 8.03 34.77 -24.01
N SER A 451 9.32 35.09 -24.11
CA SER A 451 9.78 36.37 -24.66
C SER A 451 9.46 36.51 -26.15
N GLN A 452 9.51 35.43 -26.93
CA GLN A 452 9.24 35.48 -28.36
C GLN A 452 7.74 35.55 -28.67
N ASN A 453 6.92 34.81 -27.93
CA ASN A 453 5.49 34.64 -28.24
C ASN A 453 4.58 35.49 -27.35
N HIS A 454 5.13 36.24 -26.39
CA HIS A 454 4.41 37.10 -25.44
C HIS A 454 3.25 36.37 -24.74
N LYS A 455 3.41 35.07 -24.45
CA LYS A 455 2.43 34.22 -23.75
C LYS A 455 3.14 33.40 -22.68
N LEU A 456 2.47 33.16 -21.54
CA LEU A 456 3.00 32.37 -20.42
C LEU A 456 2.47 30.92 -20.38
N ASN A 457 1.71 30.49 -21.40
CA ASN A 457 1.18 29.14 -21.50
C ASN A 457 2.33 28.14 -21.78
N TRP A 458 2.81 27.48 -20.73
CA TRP A 458 3.87 26.47 -20.83
C TRP A 458 3.36 25.06 -21.10
N THR A 459 2.10 24.76 -20.78
CA THR A 459 1.51 23.41 -20.89
C THR A 459 1.66 22.82 -22.28
N ASP A 460 1.41 23.64 -23.30
CA ASP A 460 1.35 23.18 -24.70
C ASP A 460 2.76 23.05 -25.32
N ILE A 461 3.72 23.83 -24.82
CA ILE A 461 5.09 23.90 -25.35
C ILE A 461 6.08 23.04 -24.57
N LEU A 462 5.78 22.74 -23.30
CA LEU A 462 6.66 21.96 -22.42
C LEU A 462 7.04 20.61 -23.02
N PRO A 463 6.12 19.82 -23.62
CA PRO A 463 6.48 18.56 -24.29
C PRO A 463 7.51 18.77 -25.40
N LYS A 464 7.33 19.79 -26.25
CA LYS A 464 8.25 20.11 -27.36
C LYS A 464 9.62 20.55 -26.85
N ILE A 465 9.67 21.32 -25.76
CA ILE A 465 10.93 21.74 -25.14
C ILE A 465 11.66 20.54 -24.52
N ILE A 466 10.96 19.66 -23.81
CA ILE A 466 11.52 18.43 -23.22
C ILE A 466 12.09 17.53 -24.32
N GLU A 467 11.33 17.32 -25.39
CA GLU A 467 11.79 16.54 -26.55
C GLU A 467 13.06 17.16 -27.17
N GLY A 468 13.08 18.48 -27.34
CA GLY A 468 14.25 19.21 -27.79
C GLY A 468 15.45 19.06 -26.87
N ILE A 469 15.26 19.03 -25.54
CA ILE A 469 16.34 18.79 -24.56
C ILE A 469 16.86 17.35 -24.70
N ASN A 470 15.96 16.37 -24.80
CA ASN A 470 16.30 14.95 -24.88
C ASN A 470 16.99 14.57 -26.19
N LYS A 471 16.73 15.29 -27.29
CA LYS A 471 17.40 15.14 -28.59
C LYS A 471 18.68 15.98 -28.73
N SER A 472 18.95 16.91 -27.81
CA SER A 472 20.14 17.76 -27.87
C SER A 472 21.41 16.97 -27.51
N PHE A 473 22.48 17.16 -28.26
CA PHE A 473 23.76 16.50 -27.98
C PHE A 473 24.40 17.06 -26.70
N CYS A 474 24.74 16.18 -25.75
CA CYS A 474 25.41 16.59 -24.52
C CYS A 474 26.92 16.48 -24.66
N ARG A 475 27.65 17.58 -24.52
CA ARG A 475 29.13 17.61 -24.61
C ARG A 475 29.84 16.76 -23.53
N VAL A 476 29.23 16.60 -22.35
CA VAL A 476 29.86 15.95 -21.20
C VAL A 476 30.07 14.45 -21.43
N HIS A 477 29.04 13.73 -21.87
CA HIS A 477 29.13 12.31 -22.22
C HIS A 477 29.21 12.07 -23.74
N GLY A 478 28.96 13.09 -24.56
CA GLY A 478 29.06 13.05 -26.02
C GLY A 478 28.02 12.16 -26.69
N MET A 479 26.80 12.16 -26.19
CA MET A 479 25.63 11.54 -26.82
C MET A 479 24.35 12.29 -26.41
N ARG A 480 23.22 12.01 -27.06
CA ARG A 480 21.93 12.61 -26.70
C ARG A 480 21.36 11.91 -25.46
N PRO A 481 20.67 12.62 -24.54
CA PRO A 481 20.06 12.00 -23.35
C PRO A 481 19.15 10.81 -23.67
N ILE A 482 18.37 10.88 -24.75
CA ILE A 482 17.47 9.79 -25.17
C ILE A 482 18.21 8.49 -25.55
N ASP A 483 19.48 8.60 -25.96
CA ASP A 483 20.27 7.44 -26.36
C ASP A 483 20.94 6.76 -25.16
N VAL A 484 20.81 7.28 -23.92
CA VAL A 484 21.43 6.72 -22.71
C VAL A 484 20.60 5.55 -22.16
N ASN A 485 21.22 4.38 -22.03
CA ASN A 485 20.56 3.16 -21.56
C ASN A 485 21.49 2.32 -20.67
N PHE A 486 20.96 1.29 -20.00
CA PHE A 486 21.77 0.46 -19.09
C PHE A 486 22.94 -0.25 -19.79
N LYS A 487 22.83 -0.54 -21.09
CA LYS A 487 23.89 -1.20 -21.88
C LYS A 487 25.09 -0.27 -22.10
N ASN A 488 24.85 1.04 -22.28
CA ASN A 488 25.91 2.03 -22.52
C ASN A 488 26.34 2.81 -21.26
N ALA A 489 25.68 2.59 -20.12
CA ALA A 489 25.96 3.23 -18.84
C ALA A 489 27.44 3.18 -18.46
N GLN A 490 28.12 2.05 -18.68
CA GLN A 490 29.54 1.90 -18.34
C GLN A 490 30.45 2.78 -19.22
N LYS A 491 30.10 2.97 -20.50
CA LYS A 491 30.83 3.84 -21.44
C LYS A 491 30.64 5.32 -21.06
N VAL A 492 29.41 5.69 -20.71
CA VAL A 492 29.07 7.04 -20.22
C VAL A 492 29.82 7.34 -18.93
N TRP A 493 29.77 6.43 -17.95
CA TRP A 493 30.45 6.59 -16.65
C TRP A 493 31.96 6.76 -16.81
N LYS A 494 32.61 5.90 -17.61
CA LYS A 494 34.06 6.00 -17.88
C LYS A 494 34.44 7.33 -18.51
N LYS A 495 33.59 7.90 -19.37
CA LYS A 495 33.87 9.19 -20.01
C LYS A 495 33.72 10.38 -19.06
N ILE A 496 32.74 10.34 -18.15
CA ILE A 496 32.51 11.39 -17.16
C ILE A 496 33.56 11.35 -16.04
N TYR A 497 33.88 10.15 -15.52
CA TYR A 497 34.66 10.00 -14.29
C TYR A 497 36.01 9.30 -14.47
N GLY A 498 36.28 8.64 -15.59
CA GLY A 498 37.47 7.80 -15.78
C GLY A 498 38.81 8.53 -15.62
N ASN A 499 38.88 9.79 -16.06
CA ASN A 499 40.09 10.61 -15.95
C ASN A 499 40.36 11.12 -14.52
N ILE A 500 39.32 11.23 -13.69
CA ILE A 500 39.44 11.70 -12.30
C ILE A 500 40.16 10.64 -11.45
N PHE A 501 39.89 9.35 -11.72
CA PHE A 501 40.53 8.23 -11.02
C PHE A 501 41.92 7.88 -11.59
N SER A 502 42.19 8.14 -12.88
CA SER A 502 43.51 7.88 -13.48
C SER A 502 44.58 8.89 -13.02
N ASN A 503 44.22 10.17 -12.86
CA ASN A 503 45.15 11.21 -12.38
C ASN A 503 45.57 11.04 -10.91
N LYS A 504 44.74 10.40 -10.07
CA LYS A 504 45.13 10.04 -8.70
C LYS A 504 46.29 9.05 -8.66
N LYS A 505 46.34 8.08 -9.59
CA LYS A 505 47.47 7.14 -9.73
C LYS A 505 48.77 7.83 -10.19
N ARG A 506 48.69 8.84 -11.07
CA ARG A 506 49.87 9.57 -11.56
C ARG A 506 50.52 10.49 -10.52
N LYS A 507 49.75 11.08 -9.59
CA LYS A 507 50.30 11.93 -8.51
C LYS A 507 51.10 11.14 -7.46
N GLY A 508 50.76 9.87 -7.21
CA GLY A 508 51.54 9.01 -6.30
C GLY A 508 52.96 8.70 -6.80
N ASN A 509 53.17 8.71 -8.12
CA ASN A 509 54.44 8.32 -8.74
C ASN A 509 55.42 9.48 -9.01
N ARG A 510 55.05 10.74 -8.70
CA ARG A 510 55.96 11.90 -8.88
C ARG A 510 56.80 12.20 -7.64
N ASN A 511 56.39 11.77 -6.44
CA ASN A 511 57.15 12.00 -5.21
C ASN A 511 58.31 11.03 -4.99
N SER A 512 58.45 9.98 -5.81
CA SER A 512 59.53 8.98 -5.69
C SER A 512 60.78 9.29 -6.52
N LYS A 513 60.84 10.43 -7.24
CA LYS A 513 61.96 10.79 -8.13
C LYS A 513 62.77 12.02 -7.73
N LYS A 514 62.73 12.45 -6.46
CA LYS A 514 63.48 13.64 -6.00
C LYS A 514 64.39 13.42 -4.78
N LEU A 515 64.92 12.21 -4.62
CA LEU A 515 65.90 11.85 -3.59
C LEU A 515 66.93 10.86 -4.16
N ILE A 516 67.71 11.31 -5.15
CA ILE A 516 69.04 10.76 -5.46
C ILE A 516 69.89 11.93 -5.95
N MET A 517 70.50 12.65 -5.01
CA MET A 517 71.90 13.07 -5.03
C MET A 517 72.29 13.52 -3.63
#